data_AF-A0A382YQQ7-F1
#
_entry.id   AF-A0A382YQQ7-F1
#
_cell.length_a   1.000
_cell.length_b   1.000
_cell.length_c   1.000
_cell.angle_alpha   90.00
_cell.angle_beta   90.00
_cell.angle_gamma   90.00
#
_symmetry.space_group_name_H-M   'P 1'
#
loop_
_entity.id
_entity.type
_entity.pdbx_description
1 polymer ?
#
loop_
_entity_poly.entity_id
_entity_poly.type
_entity_poly.pdbx_seq_one_letter_code
_entity_poly.pdbx_strand_id
1 'polypeptide(L)'
;MKTQFIIYRLLAAAWFAAGLLHAQNPLSVSKPEKDNSVKAELASFTVDKRLAVNLFADESMGIANPVCMRWDGRGRLWVLCTWAYPQLKPGTKPNDKLLILEDTKGDGRADKISTYIDGLNMPTGFALGHGGA
;
A
#
# COMPACT_ATOMS: atom_id res chain seq x y z
N MET A 1 12.72 -67.11 10.29
CA MET A 1 12.05 -66.40 11.40
C MET A 1 13.08 -65.55 12.14
N LYS A 2 12.79 -64.24 12.32
CA LYS A 2 13.43 -63.27 13.25
C LYS A 2 14.62 -62.38 12.80
N THR A 3 14.58 -61.74 11.61
CA THR A 3 15.53 -60.62 11.33
C THR A 3 14.94 -59.41 10.58
N GLN A 4 13.72 -59.48 10.06
CA GLN A 4 13.19 -58.43 9.15
C GLN A 4 12.25 -57.39 9.80
N PHE A 5 12.06 -57.40 11.13
CA PHE A 5 11.02 -56.59 11.79
C PHE A 5 11.51 -55.35 12.56
N ILE A 6 12.82 -55.08 12.62
CA ILE A 6 13.35 -53.95 13.43
C ILE A 6 13.59 -52.68 12.59
N ILE A 7 13.76 -52.80 11.27
CA ILE A 7 14.20 -51.66 10.43
C ILE A 7 13.04 -50.72 10.05
N TYR A 8 11.79 -51.18 10.10
CA TYR A 8 10.63 -50.35 9.71
C TYR A 8 10.13 -49.36 10.79
N ARG A 9 10.64 -49.42 12.02
CA ARG A 9 10.19 -48.53 13.11
C ARG A 9 10.94 -47.21 13.24
N LEU A 10 12.07 -47.04 12.54
CA LEU A 10 12.85 -45.79 12.59
C LEU A 10 12.52 -44.81 11.44
N LEU A 11 11.95 -45.28 10.34
CA LEU A 11 11.65 -44.43 9.18
C LEU A 11 10.29 -43.72 9.27
N ALA A 12 9.35 -44.21 10.08
CA ALA A 12 8.03 -43.59 10.23
C ALA A 12 8.01 -42.34 11.12
N ALA A 13 8.97 -42.19 12.04
CA ALA A 13 9.03 -41.04 12.95
C ALA A 13 9.59 -39.77 12.28
N ALA A 14 10.41 -39.92 11.24
CA ALA A 14 11.04 -38.78 10.56
C ALA A 14 10.08 -38.03 9.61
N TRP A 15 9.03 -38.67 9.12
CA TRP A 15 8.08 -38.05 8.19
C TRP A 15 6.98 -37.24 8.86
N PHE A 16 6.66 -37.52 10.13
CA PHE A 16 5.66 -36.73 10.87
C PHE A 16 6.19 -35.40 11.40
N ALA A 17 7.51 -35.23 11.51
CA ALA A 17 8.13 -34.02 12.03
C ALA A 17 8.24 -32.88 11.01
N ALA A 18 8.16 -33.16 9.71
CA ALA A 18 8.31 -32.15 8.66
C ALA A 18 7.04 -31.30 8.42
N GLY A 19 5.91 -31.67 9.02
CA GLY A 19 4.63 -30.98 8.82
C GLY A 19 4.34 -29.80 9.75
N LEU A 20 5.19 -29.51 10.74
CA LEU A 20 4.85 -28.62 11.87
C LEU A 20 5.54 -27.26 11.90
N LEU A 21 6.26 -26.86 10.85
CA LEU A 21 7.05 -25.61 10.83
C LEU A 21 6.61 -24.56 9.81
N HIS A 22 5.42 -24.70 9.22
CA HIS A 22 4.78 -23.58 8.53
C HIS A 22 3.73 -22.96 9.45
N ALA A 23 4.21 -22.26 10.49
CA ALA A 23 3.34 -21.31 11.19
C ALA A 23 2.85 -20.29 10.15
N GLN A 24 1.54 -20.23 9.92
CA GLN A 24 0.95 -19.17 9.12
C GLN A 24 1.37 -17.83 9.75
N ASN A 25 1.82 -16.90 8.90
CA ASN A 25 2.16 -15.55 9.34
C ASN A 25 0.95 -14.99 10.12
N PRO A 26 1.06 -14.68 11.42
CA PRO A 26 -0.07 -14.20 12.21
C PRO A 26 -0.54 -12.82 11.74
N LEU A 27 0.28 -12.15 10.92
CA LEU A 27 -0.04 -10.90 10.26
C LEU A 27 -0.49 -11.19 8.82
N SER A 28 -1.63 -10.62 8.44
CA SER A 28 -2.17 -10.65 7.07
C SER A 28 -1.29 -9.88 6.05
N VAL A 29 -0.14 -9.37 6.47
CA VAL A 29 0.76 -8.52 5.70
C VAL A 29 2.19 -9.04 5.77
N SER A 30 2.98 -8.73 4.74
CA SER A 30 4.42 -9.00 4.72
C SER A 30 5.14 -8.26 5.86
N LYS A 31 6.35 -8.71 6.18
CA LYS A 31 7.22 -7.96 7.09
C LYS A 31 7.49 -6.58 6.45
N PRO A 32 7.42 -5.47 7.21
CA PRO A 32 7.78 -4.16 6.70
C PRO A 32 9.21 -4.18 6.14
N GLU A 33 9.42 -3.46 5.03
CA GLU A 33 10.75 -3.21 4.49
C GLU A 33 11.62 -2.49 5.53
N LYS A 34 12.92 -2.79 5.53
CA LYS A 34 13.87 -2.15 6.45
C LYS A 34 14.16 -0.70 6.07
N ASP A 35 14.10 -0.39 4.78
CA ASP A 35 14.32 0.93 4.19
C ASP A 35 13.17 1.23 3.23
N ASN A 36 12.26 2.09 3.66
CA ASN A 36 11.11 2.57 2.89
C ASN A 36 11.35 3.98 2.32
N SER A 37 12.62 4.40 2.19
CA SER A 37 12.95 5.67 1.55
C SER A 37 12.55 5.66 0.09
N VAL A 38 12.21 6.83 -0.46
CA VAL A 38 11.87 7.00 -1.88
C VAL A 38 12.92 6.38 -2.80
N LYS A 39 14.20 6.50 -2.44
CA LYS A 39 15.30 5.93 -3.22
C LYS A 39 15.27 4.40 -3.23
N ALA A 40 15.06 3.78 -2.06
CA ALA A 40 15.00 2.33 -1.94
C ALA A 40 13.77 1.77 -2.68
N GLU A 41 12.61 2.39 -2.52
CA GLU A 41 11.38 2.00 -3.22
C GLU A 41 11.50 2.14 -4.75
N LEU A 42 12.04 3.26 -5.24
CA LEU A 42 12.26 3.41 -6.69
C LEU A 42 13.21 2.36 -7.26
N ALA A 43 14.20 1.92 -6.49
CA ALA A 43 15.15 0.88 -6.91
C ALA A 43 14.55 -0.53 -6.84
N SER A 44 13.43 -0.73 -6.14
CA SER A 44 12.76 -2.04 -6.00
C SER A 44 11.89 -2.38 -7.23
N PHE A 45 11.47 -1.38 -8.00
CA PHE A 45 10.61 -1.60 -9.17
C PHE A 45 11.34 -2.34 -10.29
N THR A 46 10.71 -3.41 -10.78
CA THR A 46 11.09 -4.07 -12.03
C THR A 46 10.12 -3.63 -13.12
N VAL A 47 10.60 -2.83 -14.07
CA VAL A 47 9.78 -2.23 -15.13
C VAL A 47 10.34 -2.54 -16.52
N ASP A 48 9.45 -2.63 -17.51
CA ASP A 48 9.84 -2.75 -18.92
C ASP A 48 10.66 -1.51 -19.33
N LYS A 49 11.70 -1.71 -20.14
CA LYS A 49 12.61 -0.64 -20.62
C LYS A 49 11.91 0.52 -21.35
N ARG A 50 10.65 0.37 -21.76
CA ARG A 50 9.83 1.41 -22.39
C ARG A 50 9.09 2.29 -21.39
N LEU A 51 9.11 1.94 -20.11
CA LEU A 51 8.41 2.65 -19.04
C LEU A 51 9.44 3.30 -18.10
N ALA A 52 9.04 4.43 -17.53
CA ALA A 52 9.78 5.11 -16.46
C ALA A 52 8.87 5.26 -15.25
N VAL A 53 9.47 5.25 -14.06
CA VAL A 53 8.79 5.49 -12.79
C VAL A 53 9.51 6.62 -12.08
N ASN A 54 8.75 7.55 -11.54
CA ASN A 54 9.26 8.66 -10.76
C ASN A 54 8.34 8.92 -9.55
N LEU A 55 8.87 9.59 -8.53
CA LEU A 55 8.07 10.07 -7.42
C LEU A 55 7.26 11.30 -7.87
N PHE A 56 5.94 11.16 -7.94
CA PHE A 56 5.05 12.29 -8.23
C PHE A 56 4.78 13.14 -6.98
N ALA A 57 4.45 12.50 -5.85
CA ALA A 57 4.16 13.17 -4.59
C ALA A 57 4.44 12.24 -3.40
N ASP A 58 4.69 12.82 -2.23
CA ASP A 58 5.01 12.09 -1.00
C ASP A 58 4.37 12.74 0.24
N GLU A 59 4.56 12.10 1.40
CA GLU A 59 3.98 12.51 2.68
C GLU A 59 4.37 13.92 3.13
N SER A 60 5.49 14.48 2.64
CA SER A 60 5.87 15.87 2.92
C SER A 60 4.85 16.90 2.42
N MET A 61 4.01 16.53 1.45
CA MET A 61 2.89 17.34 0.97
C MET A 61 1.61 17.19 1.82
N GLY A 62 1.62 16.34 2.85
CA GLY A 62 0.45 16.08 3.70
C GLY A 62 -0.47 14.98 3.18
N ILE A 63 0.02 14.11 2.28
CA ILE A 63 -0.72 12.91 1.84
C ILE A 63 -0.51 11.82 2.89
N ALA A 64 -1.58 11.17 3.33
CA ALA A 64 -1.48 10.02 4.22
C ALA A 64 -2.59 9.03 3.89
N ASN A 65 -2.25 7.75 3.82
CA ASN A 65 -3.19 6.65 3.56
C ASN A 65 -4.07 6.89 2.31
N PRO A 66 -3.49 7.03 1.12
CA PRO A 66 -4.27 7.18 -0.11
C PRO A 66 -5.08 5.92 -0.39
N VAL A 67 -6.40 6.08 -0.60
CA VAL A 67 -7.35 4.97 -0.87
C VAL A 67 -7.71 4.90 -2.34
N CYS A 68 -7.96 6.05 -2.96
CA CYS A 68 -8.36 6.13 -4.36
C CYS A 68 -7.73 7.38 -4.99
N MET A 69 -7.34 7.29 -6.26
CA MET A 69 -6.83 8.44 -7.01
C MET A 69 -7.32 8.47 -8.46
N ARG A 70 -7.46 9.68 -9.03
CA ARG A 70 -7.91 9.92 -10.42
C ARG A 70 -7.27 11.18 -11.01
N TRP A 71 -6.88 11.12 -12.27
CA TRP A 71 -6.51 12.30 -13.04
C TRP A 71 -7.77 12.98 -13.59
N ASP A 72 -7.83 14.30 -13.56
CA ASP A 72 -8.86 15.08 -14.25
C ASP A 72 -8.42 15.54 -15.64
N GLY A 73 -9.33 16.14 -16.41
CA GLY A 73 -9.06 16.65 -17.75
C GLY A 73 -8.08 17.82 -17.81
N ARG A 74 -7.70 18.40 -16.66
CA ARG A 74 -6.73 19.48 -16.52
C ARG A 74 -5.34 18.98 -16.13
N GLY A 75 -5.16 17.67 -15.98
CA GLY A 75 -3.89 17.07 -15.59
C GLY A 75 -3.59 17.15 -14.09
N ARG A 76 -4.59 17.38 -13.24
CA ARG A 76 -4.42 17.37 -11.78
C ARG A 76 -4.73 15.99 -11.22
N LEU A 77 -3.96 15.56 -10.21
CA LEU A 77 -4.19 14.28 -9.53
C LEU A 77 -5.07 14.50 -8.29
N TRP A 78 -6.23 13.87 -8.29
CA TRP A 78 -7.14 13.83 -7.15
C TRP A 78 -6.83 12.61 -6.31
N VAL A 79 -6.61 12.79 -5.00
CA VAL A 79 -6.23 11.72 -4.08
C VAL A 79 -7.13 11.76 -2.85
N LEU A 80 -7.90 10.69 -2.65
CA LEU A 80 -8.70 10.47 -1.46
C LEU A 80 -7.83 9.82 -0.37
N CYS A 81 -7.74 10.45 0.79
CA CYS A 81 -6.88 10.05 1.90
C CYS A 81 -7.73 9.71 3.13
N THR A 82 -7.50 8.52 3.72
CA THR A 82 -8.17 8.07 4.95
C THR A 82 -7.20 8.09 6.13
N TRP A 83 -7.04 9.27 6.71
CA TRP A 83 -6.15 9.52 7.86
C TRP A 83 -6.65 8.82 9.13
N ALA A 84 -7.95 8.56 9.22
CA ALA A 84 -8.54 7.81 10.32
C ALA A 84 -8.21 6.30 10.30
N TYR A 85 -7.55 5.78 9.26
CA TYR A 85 -7.18 4.35 9.21
C TYR A 85 -6.26 3.96 10.37
N PRO A 86 -6.43 2.78 11.00
CA PRO A 86 -7.43 1.75 10.71
C PRO A 86 -8.82 2.00 11.30
N GLN A 87 -8.94 2.87 12.30
CA GLN A 87 -10.22 3.30 12.85
C GLN A 87 -10.12 4.67 13.51
N LEU A 88 -11.20 5.44 13.43
CA LEU A 88 -11.35 6.70 14.14
C LEU A 88 -11.28 6.48 15.66
N LYS A 89 -10.49 7.30 16.36
CA LYS A 89 -10.40 7.21 17.83
C LYS A 89 -11.71 7.69 18.47
N PRO A 90 -12.21 7.03 19.53
CA PRO A 90 -13.39 7.50 20.25
C PRO A 90 -13.25 8.98 20.65
N GLY A 91 -14.29 9.79 20.38
CA GLY A 91 -14.32 11.21 20.71
C GLY A 91 -13.58 12.13 19.73
N THR A 92 -12.86 11.61 18.73
CA THR A 92 -12.25 12.42 17.67
C THR A 92 -13.23 12.66 16.53
N LYS A 93 -13.17 13.85 15.92
CA LYS A 93 -13.91 14.12 14.68
C LYS A 93 -13.14 13.55 13.49
N PRO A 94 -13.83 12.94 12.53
CA PRO A 94 -13.19 12.47 11.31
C PRO A 94 -12.67 13.67 10.50
N ASN A 95 -11.54 13.50 9.83
CA ASN A 95 -10.89 14.56 9.07
C ASN A 95 -10.20 13.99 7.83
N ASP A 96 -10.78 12.95 7.23
CA ASP A 96 -10.31 12.40 5.97
C ASP A 96 -10.56 13.42 4.86
N LYS A 97 -9.70 13.42 3.84
CA LYS A 97 -9.62 14.51 2.86
C LYS A 97 -9.59 14.01 1.44
N LEU A 98 -10.20 14.76 0.53
CA LEU A 98 -9.94 14.67 -0.89
C LEU A 98 -9.03 15.82 -1.28
N LEU A 99 -7.83 15.47 -1.72
CA LEU A 99 -6.76 16.41 -2.06
C LEU A 99 -6.63 16.50 -3.59
N ILE A 100 -6.25 17.67 -4.09
CA ILE A 100 -5.91 17.91 -5.50
C ILE A 100 -4.44 18.31 -5.54
N LEU A 101 -3.66 17.56 -6.32
CA LEU A 101 -2.24 17.77 -6.52
C LEU A 101 -1.99 18.25 -7.94
N GLU A 102 -1.14 19.26 -8.08
CA GLU A 102 -0.81 19.88 -9.35
C GLU A 102 0.72 19.91 -9.53
N ASP A 103 1.17 19.53 -10.72
CA ASP A 103 2.50 19.82 -11.23
C ASP A 103 2.38 21.06 -12.14
N THR A 104 2.81 22.20 -11.63
CA THR A 104 2.74 23.49 -12.34
C THR A 104 3.97 23.73 -13.22
N LYS A 105 5.00 22.89 -13.09
CA LYS A 105 6.28 23.01 -13.81
C LYS A 105 6.40 22.02 -14.97
N GLY A 106 5.59 20.98 -14.98
CA GLY A 106 5.61 19.91 -15.98
C GLY A 106 6.83 18.99 -15.86
N ASP A 107 7.44 18.88 -14.68
CA ASP A 107 8.61 18.03 -14.44
C ASP A 107 8.26 16.61 -13.95
N GLY A 108 6.96 16.31 -13.86
CA GLY A 108 6.45 15.04 -13.36
C GLY A 108 6.42 14.96 -11.85
N ARG A 109 6.58 16.08 -11.12
CA ARG A 109 6.46 16.14 -9.66
C ARG A 109 5.45 17.20 -9.26
N ALA A 110 4.51 16.84 -8.38
CA ALA A 110 3.59 17.82 -7.82
C ALA A 110 4.36 18.85 -6.98
N ASP A 111 4.06 20.13 -7.20
CA ASP A 111 4.60 21.25 -6.42
C ASP A 111 3.51 22.01 -5.65
N LYS A 112 2.24 21.71 -5.93
CA LYS A 112 1.09 22.33 -5.29
C LYS A 112 0.09 21.28 -4.82
N ILE A 113 -0.47 21.51 -3.64
CA ILE A 113 -1.57 20.72 -3.08
C ILE A 113 -2.69 21.64 -2.61
N SER A 114 -3.92 21.21 -2.78
CA SER A 114 -5.11 21.89 -2.25
C SER A 114 -6.11 20.88 -1.69
N THR A 115 -6.81 21.26 -0.63
CA THR A 115 -7.90 20.46 -0.06
C THR A 115 -9.19 20.80 -0.81
N TYR A 116 -9.79 19.81 -1.48
CA TYR A 116 -11.09 20.00 -2.12
C TYR A 116 -12.23 19.87 -1.10
N ILE A 117 -12.20 18.81 -0.30
CA ILE A 117 -13.11 18.60 0.82
C ILE A 117 -12.37 17.91 1.96
N ASP A 118 -12.74 18.24 3.18
CA ASP A 118 -12.31 17.55 4.39
C ASP A 118 -13.48 17.24 5.32
N GLY A 119 -13.17 16.68 6.50
CA GLY A 119 -14.19 16.20 7.43
C GLY A 119 -14.89 14.93 6.95
N LEU A 120 -14.35 14.24 5.94
CA LEU A 120 -14.88 12.95 5.49
C LEU A 120 -14.62 11.88 6.55
N ASN A 121 -15.49 10.86 6.58
CA ASN A 121 -15.40 9.76 7.55
C ASN A 121 -15.22 8.42 6.81
N MET A 122 -13.98 7.93 6.78
CA MET A 122 -13.56 6.67 6.16
C MET A 122 -14.17 6.45 4.77
N PRO A 123 -14.01 7.41 3.84
CA PRO A 123 -14.51 7.26 2.49
C PRO A 123 -13.74 6.16 1.74
N THR A 124 -14.43 5.41 0.88
CA THR A 124 -13.85 4.27 0.15
C THR A 124 -13.53 4.58 -1.31
N GLY A 125 -14.05 5.67 -1.85
CA GLY A 125 -13.82 6.08 -3.24
C GLY A 125 -14.52 7.37 -3.62
N PHE A 126 -14.24 7.85 -4.83
CA PHE A 126 -14.91 8.99 -5.46
C PHE A 126 -14.91 8.80 -6.99
N ALA A 127 -15.77 9.55 -7.67
CA ALA A 127 -15.80 9.63 -9.12
C ALA A 127 -15.87 11.10 -9.55
N LEU A 128 -15.19 11.43 -10.64
CA LEU A 128 -15.29 12.74 -11.26
C LEU A 128 -16.44 12.72 -12.28
N GLY A 129 -17.36 13.68 -12.19
CA GLY A 129 -18.46 13.84 -13.15
C GLY A 129 -18.09 14.81 -14.29
N HIS A 130 -18.87 14.79 -15.37
CA HIS A 130 -18.84 15.79 -16.44
C HIS A 130 -17.46 16.06 -17.08
N GLY A 131 -16.63 15.02 -17.27
CA GLY A 131 -15.32 15.15 -17.94
C GLY A 131 -14.14 15.52 -17.03
N GLY A 132 -14.36 15.56 -15.71
CA GLY A 132 -13.36 16.05 -14.75
C GLY A 132 -13.63 17.49 -14.32
N ALA A 133 -13.05 17.91 -13.19
CA ALA A 133 -13.14 19.28 -12.68
C ALA A 133 -12.08 20.22 -13.30
#